data_AF-A0A537APZ8-F1
#
_entry.id   AF-A0A537APZ8-F1
#
_cell.length_a   1.000
_cell.length_b   1.000
_cell.length_c   1.000
_cell.angle_alpha   90.00
_cell.angle_beta   90.00
_cell.angle_gamma   90.00
#
_symmetry.space_group_name_H-M   'P 1'
#
loop_
_entity.id
_entity.type
_entity.pdbx_description
1 polymer ?
#
loop_
_entity_poly.entity_id
_entity_poly.type
_entity_poly.pdbx_seq_one_letter_code
_entity_poly.pdbx_strand_id
1 'polypeptide(L)'
;MKCLYALTLFLVASCSTVQPSVDVKADLSCRKEKECSCQRPKYPRDSARNREQGLVRLKILVSHEGRARDVVVERSSGYRRLDEAAVEDAKRMCFRPAVRNGVPVEVWTNLDYKWVLQ
;
A
#
# COMPACT_ATOMS: atom_id res chain seq x y z
N MET A 1 0.33 72.32 -21.09
CA MET A 1 -0.22 71.04 -20.61
C MET A 1 0.96 70.24 -20.06
N LYS A 2 0.97 69.99 -18.75
CA LYS A 2 2.14 69.68 -17.91
C LYS A 2 2.28 68.16 -17.72
N CYS A 3 3.46 67.59 -17.99
CA CYS A 3 3.86 66.24 -17.57
C CYS A 3 4.86 66.35 -16.41
N LEU A 4 4.44 66.02 -15.20
CA LEU A 4 5.21 65.94 -13.93
C LEU A 4 4.30 65.18 -12.94
N TYR A 5 4.65 64.23 -12.07
CA TYR A 5 5.87 63.71 -11.40
C TYR A 5 5.64 62.19 -11.16
N ALA A 6 6.62 61.28 -11.35
CA ALA A 6 7.62 60.77 -10.40
C ALA A 6 7.13 59.93 -9.19
N LEU A 7 7.87 58.83 -8.97
CA LEU A 7 7.99 57.96 -7.78
C LEU A 7 6.85 56.97 -7.48
N THR A 8 7.10 55.67 -7.65
CA THR A 8 7.40 54.74 -6.53
C THR A 8 7.87 53.38 -7.07
N LEU A 9 9.01 52.90 -6.56
CA LEU A 9 9.43 51.50 -6.55
C LEU A 9 8.23 50.61 -6.15
N PHE A 10 7.96 49.52 -6.87
CA PHE A 10 7.78 48.22 -6.22
C PHE A 10 8.07 47.10 -7.20
N LEU A 11 9.09 46.34 -6.83
CA LEU A 11 9.55 45.09 -7.39
C LEU A 11 8.43 44.06 -7.23
N VAL A 12 7.79 43.63 -8.31
CA VAL A 12 7.11 42.33 -8.34
C VAL A 12 7.57 41.59 -9.59
N ALA A 13 8.63 40.82 -9.36
CA ALA A 13 8.92 39.64 -10.15
C ALA A 13 7.65 38.79 -10.16
N SER A 14 6.92 38.82 -11.27
CA SER A 14 5.84 37.88 -11.51
C SER A 14 6.50 36.53 -11.78
N CYS A 15 6.71 35.86 -10.65
CA CYS A 15 6.96 34.46 -10.42
C CYS A 15 6.68 33.63 -11.68
N SER A 16 7.72 32.96 -12.17
CA SER A 16 7.59 31.82 -13.07
C SER A 16 6.34 31.04 -12.68
N THR A 17 5.41 30.86 -13.62
CA THR A 17 4.32 29.91 -13.42
C THR A 17 4.97 28.57 -13.13
N VAL A 18 5.06 28.24 -11.84
CA VAL A 18 5.45 26.93 -11.35
C VAL A 18 4.35 26.01 -11.85
N GLN A 19 4.64 25.30 -12.93
CA GLN A 19 3.85 24.17 -13.37
C GLN A 19 4.09 23.05 -12.36
N PRO A 20 3.06 22.54 -11.65
CA PRO A 20 3.17 21.22 -11.07
C PRO A 20 2.83 20.23 -12.19
N SER A 21 3.80 19.89 -13.04
CA SER A 21 3.73 18.66 -13.83
C SER A 21 3.99 17.50 -12.87
N VAL A 22 2.95 17.09 -12.14
CA VAL A 22 3.03 15.91 -11.29
C VAL A 22 2.87 14.70 -12.20
N ASP A 23 3.98 14.28 -12.81
CA ASP A 23 4.09 13.00 -13.48
C ASP A 23 4.05 11.87 -12.44
N VAL A 24 2.87 11.55 -11.91
CA VAL A 24 2.69 10.36 -11.08
C VAL A 24 2.55 9.15 -11.99
N LYS A 25 3.68 8.69 -12.53
CA LYS A 25 3.81 7.27 -12.90
C LYS A 25 3.55 6.47 -11.63
N ALA A 26 2.65 5.49 -11.72
CA ALA A 26 2.34 4.55 -10.65
C ALA A 26 3.61 3.75 -10.31
N ASP A 27 4.41 4.28 -9.41
CA ASP A 27 5.54 3.57 -8.83
C ASP A 27 4.99 2.62 -7.76
N LEU A 28 5.09 1.32 -8.04
CA LEU A 28 4.84 0.23 -7.10
C LEU A 28 6.00 0.14 -6.10
N SER A 29 6.37 1.25 -5.47
CA SER A 29 7.29 1.23 -4.32
C SER A 29 6.47 1.28 -3.04
N CYS A 30 6.64 0.26 -2.18
CA CYS A 30 6.35 0.44 -0.76
C CYS A 30 7.28 1.57 -0.29
N ARG A 31 6.80 2.81 -0.38
CA ARG A 31 7.55 3.97 0.07
C ARG A 31 7.78 3.78 1.56
N LYS A 32 9.05 3.59 1.89
CA LYS A 32 9.58 3.09 3.14
C LYS A 32 9.42 4.12 4.24
N GLU A 33 8.21 4.37 4.70
CA GLU A 33 7.92 5.29 5.80
C GLU A 33 6.60 4.85 6.46
N LYS A 34 6.71 3.82 7.30
CA LYS A 34 6.06 3.58 8.61
C LYS A 34 5.86 2.07 8.82
N GLU A 35 6.71 1.49 9.67
CA GLU A 35 6.43 0.31 10.51
C GLU A 35 5.67 -0.90 9.92
N CYS A 36 5.85 -1.22 8.63
CA CYS A 36 5.18 -2.36 8.01
C CYS A 36 5.98 -3.04 6.93
N SER A 37 6.05 -4.36 7.02
CA SER A 37 6.75 -5.20 6.07
C SER A 37 5.87 -5.50 4.86
N CYS A 38 6.27 -5.04 3.68
CA CYS A 38 5.77 -5.54 2.39
C CYS A 38 6.58 -6.76 1.89
N GLN A 39 7.14 -7.54 2.80
CA GLN A 39 7.96 -8.68 2.42
C GLN A 39 7.06 -9.86 2.09
N ARG A 40 7.40 -10.63 1.05
CA ARG A 40 6.70 -11.88 0.76
C ARG A 40 6.82 -12.82 1.97
N PRO A 41 5.76 -13.60 2.28
CA PRO A 41 5.80 -14.53 3.39
C PRO A 41 6.90 -15.56 3.17
N LYS A 42 7.61 -15.88 4.26
CA LYS A 42 8.64 -16.90 4.24
C LYS A 42 8.02 -18.29 4.05
N TYR A 43 8.59 -19.06 3.13
CA TYR A 43 8.17 -20.45 2.89
C TYR A 43 8.38 -21.33 4.13
N PRO A 44 7.36 -22.04 4.62
CA PRO A 44 7.52 -23.01 5.71
C PRO A 44 8.50 -24.12 5.32
N ARG A 45 9.51 -24.38 6.16
CA ARG A 45 10.58 -25.35 5.86
C ARG A 45 10.06 -26.75 5.55
N ASP A 46 9.04 -27.20 6.28
CA ASP A 46 8.46 -28.54 6.08
C ASP A 46 7.69 -28.64 4.76
N SER A 47 6.92 -27.61 4.41
CA SER A 47 6.24 -27.56 3.11
C SER A 47 7.23 -27.46 1.95
N ALA A 48 8.36 -26.78 2.13
CA ALA A 48 9.43 -26.75 1.15
C ALA A 48 10.08 -28.14 0.96
N ARG A 49 10.37 -28.85 2.05
CA ARG A 49 10.91 -30.22 2.02
C ARG A 49 9.94 -31.20 1.34
N ASN A 50 8.64 -31.05 1.59
CA ASN A 50 7.58 -31.88 1.03
C ASN A 50 7.15 -31.44 -0.38
N ARG A 51 7.72 -30.37 -0.92
CA ARG A 51 7.36 -29.78 -2.23
C ARG A 51 5.88 -29.38 -2.36
N GLU A 52 5.26 -28.99 -1.26
CA GLU A 52 3.86 -28.58 -1.20
C GLU A 52 3.68 -27.18 -1.76
N GLN A 53 2.78 -26.99 -2.73
CA GLN A 53 2.51 -25.71 -3.39
C GLN A 53 0.99 -25.47 -3.44
N GLY A 54 0.58 -24.22 -3.67
CA GLY A 54 -0.85 -23.91 -3.79
C GLY A 54 -1.15 -22.43 -3.76
N LEU A 55 -2.44 -22.11 -3.84
CA LEU A 55 -2.97 -20.75 -3.75
C LEU A 55 -3.81 -20.62 -2.49
N VAL A 56 -3.46 -19.67 -1.62
CA VAL A 56 -4.28 -19.26 -0.48
C VAL A 56 -4.99 -17.96 -0.84
N ARG A 57 -6.31 -17.91 -0.69
CA ARG A 57 -7.07 -16.66 -0.74
C ARG A 57 -7.46 -16.25 0.66
N LEU A 58 -7.02 -15.08 1.07
CA LEU A 58 -7.37 -14.47 2.34
C LEU A 58 -8.37 -13.34 2.13
N LYS A 59 -9.30 -13.20 3.08
CA LYS A 59 -10.19 -12.07 3.23
C LYS A 59 -9.76 -11.30 4.48
N ILE A 60 -9.42 -10.03 4.32
CA ILE A 60 -8.74 -9.21 5.34
C ILE A 60 -9.58 -7.97 5.61
N LEU A 61 -9.86 -7.70 6.88
CA LEU A 61 -10.49 -6.47 7.33
C LEU A 61 -9.40 -5.42 7.56
N VAL A 62 -9.37 -4.39 6.74
CA VAL A 62 -8.36 -3.32 6.82
C VAL A 62 -8.94 -2.13 7.58
N SER A 63 -8.29 -1.71 8.67
CA SER A 63 -8.69 -0.54 9.45
C SER A 63 -8.45 0.78 8.72
N HIS A 64 -9.00 1.87 9.26
CA HIS A 64 -8.73 3.24 8.82
C HIS A 64 -7.24 3.64 8.92
N GLU A 65 -6.45 2.95 9.74
CA GLU A 65 -5.00 3.15 9.88
C GLU A 65 -4.19 2.31 8.89
N GLY A 66 -4.84 1.43 8.12
CA GLY A 66 -4.17 0.53 7.19
C GLY A 66 -3.59 -0.74 7.83
N ARG A 67 -4.11 -1.17 8.98
CA ARG A 67 -3.69 -2.41 9.66
C ARG A 67 -4.74 -3.50 9.45
N ALA A 68 -4.32 -4.75 9.38
CA ALA A 68 -5.24 -5.89 9.40
C ALA A 68 -5.88 -6.03 10.79
N ARG A 69 -7.20 -5.90 10.85
CA ARG A 69 -8.01 -6.14 12.06
C ARG A 69 -8.44 -7.59 12.18
N ASP A 70 -8.78 -8.19 11.05
CA ASP A 70 -9.21 -9.58 10.97
C ASP A 70 -8.71 -10.20 9.66
N VAL A 71 -8.45 -11.50 9.69
CA VAL A 71 -7.92 -12.28 8.56
C VAL A 71 -8.60 -13.64 8.55
N VAL A 72 -9.33 -13.91 7.48
CA VAL A 72 -10.07 -15.15 7.25
C VAL A 72 -9.52 -15.86 6.02
N VAL A 73 -9.34 -17.17 6.09
CA VAL A 73 -9.00 -17.97 4.90
C VAL A 73 -10.28 -18.25 4.12
N GLU A 74 -10.42 -17.62 2.96
CA GLU A 74 -11.55 -17.85 2.04
C GLU A 74 -11.31 -19.07 1.15
N ARG A 75 -10.05 -19.31 0.75
CA ARG A 75 -9.64 -20.52 0.04
C ARG A 75 -8.32 -21.03 0.59
N SER A 76 -8.32 -22.27 1.04
CA SER A 76 -7.10 -22.98 1.47
C SER A 76 -6.26 -23.41 0.26
N SER A 77 -4.94 -23.46 0.45
CA SER A 77 -4.00 -24.08 -0.48
C SER A 77 -4.09 -25.61 -0.53
N GLY A 78 -4.83 -26.22 0.40
CA GLY A 78 -4.81 -27.66 0.67
C GLY A 78 -3.78 -28.07 1.74
N TYR A 79 -2.92 -27.14 2.18
CA TYR A 79 -1.88 -27.41 3.19
C TYR A 79 -1.95 -26.39 4.32
N ARG A 80 -2.30 -26.86 5.53
CA ARG A 80 -2.48 -25.99 6.70
C ARG A 80 -1.28 -25.09 7.00
N ARG A 81 -0.05 -25.59 6.82
CA ARG A 81 1.19 -24.81 7.04
C ARG A 81 1.31 -23.61 6.11
N LEU A 82 0.91 -23.75 4.85
CA LEU A 82 0.93 -22.67 3.87
C LEU A 82 -0.16 -21.63 4.18
N ASP A 83 -1.32 -22.10 4.63
CA ASP A 83 -2.43 -21.22 5.04
C ASP A 83 -2.08 -20.40 6.29
N GLU A 84 -1.55 -21.07 7.33
CA GLU A 84 -1.09 -20.42 8.57
C GLU A 84 0.00 -19.37 8.28
N ALA A 85 0.99 -19.72 7.44
CA ALA A 85 2.05 -18.80 7.07
C ALA A 85 1.52 -17.56 6.32
N ALA A 86 0.52 -17.75 5.45
CA ALA A 86 -0.12 -16.66 4.73
C ALA A 86 -0.91 -15.73 5.68
N VAL A 87 -1.66 -16.30 6.64
CA VAL A 87 -2.41 -15.55 7.65
C VAL A 87 -1.49 -14.72 8.53
N GLU A 88 -0.42 -15.33 9.05
CA GLU A 88 0.53 -14.65 9.93
C GLU A 88 1.24 -13.49 9.23
N ASP A 89 1.48 -13.61 7.93
CA ASP A 89 2.07 -12.54 7.15
C ASP A 89 1.09 -11.40 6.86
N ALA A 90 -0.14 -11.73 6.49
CA ALA A 90 -1.21 -10.74 6.31
C ALA A 90 -1.44 -9.89 7.56
N LYS A 91 -1.30 -10.45 8.76
CA LYS A 91 -1.42 -9.72 10.03
C LYS A 91 -0.31 -8.69 10.26
N ARG A 92 0.88 -8.90 9.71
CA ARG A 92 2.04 -8.00 9.88
C ARG A 92 2.16 -6.96 8.76
N MET A 93 1.47 -7.18 7.65
CA MET A 93 1.51 -6.30 6.49
C MET A 93 0.72 -5.00 6.76
N CYS A 94 1.14 -3.90 6.12
CA CYS A 94 0.30 -2.71 6.03
C CYS A 94 -0.44 -2.69 4.71
N PHE A 95 -1.65 -2.17 4.80
CA PHE A 95 -2.55 -1.96 3.69
C PHE A 95 -2.80 -0.46 3.55
N ARG A 96 -3.05 0.00 2.34
CA ARG A 96 -3.60 1.33 2.17
C ARG A 96 -5.08 1.29 2.57
N PRO A 97 -5.52 2.10 3.55
CA PRO A 97 -6.93 2.11 3.93
C PRO A 97 -7.80 2.56 2.76
N ALA A 98 -9.02 2.06 2.69
CA ALA A 98 -10.00 2.59 1.76
C ALA A 98 -10.44 3.97 2.24
N VAL A 99 -10.75 4.87 1.31
CA VAL A 99 -11.20 6.22 1.61
C VAL A 99 -12.56 6.44 0.96
N ARG A 100 -13.54 6.90 1.74
CA ARG A 100 -14.88 7.27 1.29
C ARG A 100 -15.13 8.73 1.67
N ASN A 101 -15.41 9.59 0.69
CA ASN A 101 -15.63 11.02 0.88
C ASN A 101 -14.47 11.73 1.62
N GLY A 102 -13.23 11.35 1.33
CA GLY A 102 -12.03 11.90 1.99
C GLY A 102 -11.76 11.33 3.40
N VAL A 103 -12.62 10.45 3.91
CA VAL A 103 -12.46 9.82 5.23
C VAL A 103 -12.00 8.37 5.09
N PRO A 104 -10.91 7.94 5.76
CA PRO A 104 -10.52 6.54 5.79
C PRO A 104 -11.59 5.66 6.46
N VAL A 105 -11.96 4.56 5.81
CA VAL A 105 -12.99 3.63 6.26
C VAL A 105 -12.46 2.21 6.35
N GLU A 106 -13.02 1.46 7.30
CA GLU A 106 -12.74 0.04 7.43
C GLU A 106 -13.45 -0.76 6.33
N VAL A 107 -12.73 -1.68 5.69
CA VAL A 107 -13.29 -2.47 4.58
C VAL A 107 -12.66 -3.86 4.51
N TRP A 108 -13.46 -4.84 4.05
CA TRP A 108 -12.96 -6.15 3.67
C TRP A 108 -12.30 -6.11 2.28
N THR A 109 -11.13 -6.71 2.16
CA THR A 109 -10.40 -6.88 0.89
C THR A 109 -9.86 -8.29 0.77
N ASN A 110 -9.55 -8.72 -0.46
CA ASN A 110 -9.02 -10.05 -0.73
C ASN A 110 -7.53 -9.99 -1.09
N LEU A 111 -6.76 -10.97 -0.62
CA LEU A 111 -5.33 -11.13 -0.90
C LEU A 111 -5.04 -12.57 -1.32
N ASP A 112 -4.44 -12.72 -2.50
CA ASP A 112 -4.06 -14.02 -3.06
C ASP A 112 -2.57 -14.29 -2.85
N TYR A 113 -2.25 -15.37 -2.13
CA TYR A 113 -0.90 -15.86 -1.91
C TYR A 113 -0.62 -17.10 -2.75
N LYS A 114 0.26 -16.96 -3.74
CA LYS A 114 0.73 -18.08 -4.57
C LYS A 114 2.05 -18.64 -4.03
N TRP A 115 2.00 -19.86 -3.52
CA TRP A 115 3.17 -20.63 -3.09
C TRP A 115 3.75 -21.40 -4.28
N VAL A 116 4.94 -21.00 -4.71
CA VAL A 116 5.74 -21.70 -5.72
C VAL A 116 7.14 -21.92 -5.18
N LEU A 117 7.68 -23.11 -5.39
CA LEU A 117 9.10 -23.36 -5.18
C LEU A 117 9.86 -22.76 -6.36
N GLN A 118 10.93 -22.04 -6.06
CA GLN A 118 11.87 -21.53 -7.05
C GLN A 118 12.86 -22.60 -7.47
#